data_AF-A0A8X6F8G9-F1
#
_entry.id   AF-A0A8X6F8G9-F1
#
_cell.length_a   1.000
_cell.length_b   1.000
_cell.length_c   1.000
_cell.angle_alpha   90.00
_cell.angle_beta   90.00
_cell.angle_gamma   90.00
#
_symmetry.space_group_name_H-M   'P 1'
#
loop_
_entity.id
_entity.type
_entity.pdbx_description
1 polymer ?
#
loop_
_entity_poly.entity_id
_entity_poly.type
_entity_poly.pdbx_seq_one_letter_code
_entity_poly.pdbx_strand_id
1 'polypeptide(L)'
;MFIARDKAWMNWKENVCFIASEVLYMLSWYSIRFQKNKILPLLQKVESVSKPFEALKIDILVGIVFCSYFVFFPLVLTTASDKEFRMTYTLYFMYGFDYGSDAFKDVYVFVKLISMMSFIPFCIFTVLMLYLVISFYLSLSLEEFKRAIVISSSQEFVNSLPTLTKKYDRILNVLREFQDTFSLTSFFLCLGHIAVSFTTISFLLLFPNFVDAMVLFERLYVFLTSTISIISLFYIGGQIPVKMAGIRATFYAKMVAITPGMLDAESQARLDILNKLVDLPEIILSGSDIIFYTKTNIFGTLGSFVTYSLLLLQFKHEDIPNGNDERAN
;
A
#
# COMPACT_ATOMS: atom_id res chain seq x y z
N MET A 1 38.67 -10.08 16.82
CA MET A 1 38.07 -11.28 16.20
C MET A 1 36.60 -11.49 16.61
N PHE A 2 36.21 -11.25 17.88
CA PHE A 2 34.79 -11.29 18.31
C PHE A 2 33.90 -10.22 17.65
N ILE A 3 34.39 -8.98 17.52
CA ILE A 3 33.66 -7.87 16.87
C ILE A 3 33.30 -8.15 15.39
N ALA A 4 34.10 -8.96 14.69
CA ALA A 4 33.83 -9.33 13.29
C ALA A 4 32.75 -10.43 13.17
N ARG A 5 32.61 -11.27 14.21
CA ARG A 5 31.65 -12.38 14.25
C ARG A 5 30.24 -11.87 14.55
N ASP A 6 30.12 -10.89 15.45
CA ASP A 6 28.83 -10.23 15.75
C ASP A 6 28.33 -9.39 14.57
N LYS A 7 29.23 -8.71 13.85
CA LYS A 7 28.91 -7.99 12.60
C LYS A 7 28.39 -8.92 11.49
N ALA A 8 28.98 -10.10 11.33
CA ALA A 8 28.54 -11.08 10.33
C ALA A 8 27.18 -11.71 10.68
N TRP A 9 26.95 -12.02 11.97
CA TRP A 9 25.72 -12.64 12.44
C TRP A 9 24.52 -11.68 12.41
N MET A 10 24.75 -10.40 12.71
CA MET A 10 23.72 -9.37 12.64
C MET A 10 23.36 -8.97 11.20
N ASN A 11 24.35 -8.87 10.30
CA ASN A 11 24.10 -8.69 8.86
C ASN A 11 23.24 -9.82 8.27
N TRP A 12 23.41 -11.06 8.75
CA TRP A 12 22.59 -12.19 8.29
C TRP A 12 21.10 -11.98 8.59
N LYS A 13 20.73 -11.55 9.81
CA LYS A 13 19.31 -11.38 10.18
C LYS A 13 18.62 -10.30 9.35
N GLU A 14 19.29 -9.16 9.17
CA GLU A 14 18.77 -8.08 8.32
C GLU A 14 18.61 -8.54 6.87
N ASN A 15 19.63 -9.23 6.33
CA ASN A 15 19.58 -9.77 4.98
C ASN A 15 18.46 -10.79 4.81
N VAL A 16 18.21 -11.64 5.80
CA VAL A 16 17.09 -12.61 5.75
C VAL A 16 15.74 -11.88 5.74
N CYS A 17 15.55 -10.86 6.57
CA CYS A 17 14.31 -10.09 6.58
C CYS A 17 14.11 -9.30 5.27
N PHE A 18 15.19 -8.73 4.72
CA PHE A 18 15.16 -8.07 3.42
C PHE A 18 14.81 -9.05 2.30
N ILE A 19 15.48 -10.20 2.23
CA ILE A 19 15.17 -11.26 1.26
C ILE A 19 13.72 -11.73 1.42
N ALA A 20 13.22 -11.89 2.66
CA ALA A 20 11.83 -12.25 2.90
C ALA A 20 10.87 -11.20 2.34
N SER A 21 11.15 -9.90 2.51
CA SER A 21 10.34 -8.85 1.89
C SER A 21 10.37 -8.87 0.36
N GLU A 22 11.52 -9.13 -0.25
CA GLU A 22 11.65 -9.28 -1.70
C GLU A 22 10.87 -10.51 -2.22
N VAL A 23 10.88 -11.61 -1.47
CA VAL A 23 10.07 -12.80 -1.80
C VAL A 23 8.58 -12.46 -1.76
N LEU A 24 8.11 -11.72 -0.75
CA LEU A 24 6.71 -11.30 -0.66
C LEU A 24 6.33 -10.40 -1.84
N TYR A 25 7.21 -9.50 -2.24
CA TYR A 25 7.03 -8.67 -3.43
C TYR A 25 6.95 -9.51 -4.70
N MET A 26 7.87 -10.45 -4.91
CA MET A 26 7.81 -11.38 -6.04
C MET A 26 6.53 -12.22 -6.05
N LEU A 27 6.04 -12.66 -4.89
CA LEU A 27 4.76 -13.36 -4.77
C LEU A 27 3.57 -12.46 -5.13
N SER A 28 3.61 -11.17 -4.77
CA SER A 28 2.59 -10.20 -5.19
C SER A 28 2.57 -10.05 -6.72
N TRP A 29 3.74 -9.89 -7.35
CA TRP A 29 3.86 -9.81 -8.81
C TRP A 29 3.40 -11.11 -9.49
N TYR A 30 3.76 -12.26 -8.93
CA TYR A 30 3.36 -13.55 -9.47
C TYR A 30 1.84 -13.77 -9.36
N SER A 31 1.25 -13.37 -8.23
CA SER A 31 -0.21 -13.46 -8.01
C SER A 31 -0.99 -12.64 -9.04
N ILE A 32 -0.56 -11.41 -9.34
CA ILE A 32 -1.22 -10.58 -10.36
C ILE A 32 -1.00 -11.15 -11.77
N ARG A 33 0.17 -11.76 -12.02
CA ARG A 33 0.50 -12.39 -13.30
C ARG A 33 -0.37 -13.61 -13.60
N PHE A 34 -0.83 -14.34 -12.58
CA PHE A 34 -1.84 -15.39 -12.74
C PHE A 34 -3.22 -14.84 -13.03
N GLN A 35 -3.56 -13.68 -12.48
CA GLN A 35 -4.86 -13.03 -12.70
C GLN A 35 -4.88 -12.13 -13.95
N LYS A 36 -3.80 -12.08 -14.76
CA LYS A 36 -3.68 -11.16 -15.90
C LYS A 36 -4.87 -11.15 -16.86
N ASN A 37 -5.51 -12.30 -17.05
CA ASN A 37 -6.63 -12.44 -17.99
C ASN A 37 -7.93 -11.83 -17.42
N LYS A 38 -7.99 -11.58 -16.11
CA LYS A 38 -9.12 -10.93 -15.43
C LYS A 38 -8.95 -9.42 -15.29
N ILE A 39 -7.71 -8.91 -15.32
CA ILE A 39 -7.41 -7.49 -15.11
C ILE A 39 -8.07 -6.62 -16.18
N LEU A 40 -7.87 -6.92 -17.47
CA LEU A 40 -8.43 -6.11 -18.54
C LEU A 40 -9.98 -6.10 -18.52
N PRO A 41 -10.69 -7.25 -18.41
CA PRO A 41 -12.13 -7.25 -18.22
C PRO A 41 -12.59 -6.47 -16.98
N LEU A 42 -11.85 -6.56 -15.88
CA LEU A 42 -12.17 -5.81 -14.66
C LEU A 42 -12.04 -4.30 -14.89
N LEU A 43 -10.97 -3.83 -15.53
CA LEU A 43 -10.79 -2.41 -15.86
C LEU A 43 -11.93 -1.89 -16.74
N GLN A 44 -12.34 -2.65 -17.74
CA GLN A 44 -13.50 -2.30 -18.59
C GLN A 44 -14.79 -2.22 -17.77
N LYS A 45 -14.98 -3.13 -16.81
CA LYS A 45 -16.13 -3.09 -15.90
C LYS A 45 -16.09 -1.90 -14.96
N VAL A 46 -14.93 -1.53 -14.42
CA VAL A 46 -14.71 -0.33 -13.60
C VAL A 46 -15.05 0.93 -14.41
N GLU A 47 -14.51 1.05 -15.62
CA GLU A 47 -14.82 2.16 -16.54
C GLU A 47 -16.32 2.24 -16.84
N SER A 48 -17.03 1.11 -16.85
CA SER A 48 -18.46 1.10 -17.11
C SER A 48 -19.36 1.51 -15.94
N VAL A 49 -18.82 1.56 -14.71
CA VAL A 49 -19.54 1.99 -13.48
C VAL A 49 -19.03 3.33 -12.94
N SER A 50 -17.85 3.76 -13.35
CA SER A 50 -17.28 5.06 -13.05
C SER A 50 -17.46 5.99 -14.24
N LYS A 51 -17.50 7.31 -14.02
CA LYS A 51 -17.38 8.25 -15.13
C LYS A 51 -16.02 8.07 -15.81
N PRO A 52 -15.92 8.39 -17.13
CA PRO A 52 -14.65 8.32 -17.84
C PRO A 52 -13.57 9.07 -17.08
N PHE A 53 -12.35 8.54 -17.17
CA PHE A 53 -11.13 9.10 -16.59
C PHE A 53 -10.93 10.55 -17.06
N GLU A 54 -11.58 11.53 -16.44
CA GLU A 54 -11.27 12.93 -16.65
C GLU A 54 -9.89 13.20 -16.03
N ALA A 55 -8.87 12.98 -16.86
CA ALA A 55 -7.47 13.44 -16.78
C ALA A 55 -6.97 13.67 -15.35
N LEU A 56 -6.64 12.57 -14.69
CA LEU A 56 -6.31 12.53 -13.28
C LEU A 56 -4.96 13.21 -13.02
N LYS A 57 -4.95 14.40 -12.40
CA LYS A 57 -3.73 15.05 -11.86
C LYS A 57 -2.93 14.14 -10.90
N ILE A 58 -3.53 13.06 -10.41
CA ILE A 58 -2.89 12.03 -9.58
C ILE A 58 -1.83 11.25 -10.37
N ASP A 59 -1.98 11.10 -11.70
CA ASP A 59 -0.98 10.40 -12.54
C ASP A 59 0.38 11.11 -12.53
N ILE A 60 0.37 12.45 -12.45
CA ILE A 60 1.61 13.25 -12.40
C ILE A 60 2.27 13.14 -11.02
N LEU A 61 1.52 13.25 -9.93
CA LEU A 61 2.09 13.18 -8.58
C LEU A 61 2.62 11.78 -8.27
N VAL A 62 1.88 10.75 -8.69
CA VAL A 62 2.32 9.35 -8.61
C VAL A 62 3.55 9.16 -9.49
N GLY A 63 3.51 9.59 -10.74
CA GLY A 63 4.67 9.54 -11.64
C GLY A 63 5.90 10.22 -11.05
N ILE A 64 5.75 11.37 -10.39
CA ILE A 64 6.85 12.08 -9.74
C ILE A 64 7.42 11.30 -8.55
N VAL A 65 6.57 10.78 -7.66
CA VAL A 65 7.03 9.97 -6.51
C VAL A 65 7.74 8.70 -7.00
N PHE A 66 7.24 8.08 -8.06
CA PHE A 66 7.85 6.90 -8.69
C PHE A 66 9.19 7.22 -9.36
N CYS A 67 9.23 8.25 -10.19
CA CYS A 67 10.45 8.69 -10.86
C CYS A 67 11.50 9.19 -9.87
N SER A 68 11.07 9.74 -8.72
CA SER A 68 11.99 10.16 -7.67
C SER A 68 12.80 8.99 -7.12
N TYR A 69 12.23 7.79 -6.97
CA TYR A 69 12.97 6.60 -6.52
C TYR A 69 14.12 6.26 -7.50
N PHE A 70 13.84 6.32 -8.81
CA PHE A 70 14.80 5.96 -9.87
C PHE A 70 15.91 6.97 -10.08
N VAL A 71 15.64 8.26 -9.84
CA VAL A 71 16.65 9.32 -10.00
C VAL A 71 17.45 9.50 -8.72
N PHE A 72 16.78 9.43 -7.56
CA PHE A 72 17.37 9.80 -6.29
C PHE A 72 18.36 8.75 -5.77
N PHE A 73 18.02 7.47 -5.85
CA PHE A 73 18.85 6.40 -5.29
C PHE A 73 20.24 6.28 -5.97
N PRO A 74 20.32 6.27 -7.31
CA PRO A 74 21.62 6.21 -7.99
C PRO A 74 22.40 7.53 -7.87
N LEU A 75 21.71 8.67 -7.75
CA LEU A 75 22.33 9.98 -7.52
C LEU A 75 22.97 10.05 -6.14
N VAL A 76 22.28 9.61 -5.09
CA VAL A 76 22.84 9.55 -3.73
C VAL A 76 24.09 8.66 -3.67
N LEU A 77 24.04 7.48 -4.30
CA LEU A 77 25.17 6.56 -4.29
C LEU A 77 26.39 7.05 -5.09
N THR A 78 26.19 7.82 -6.16
CA THR A 78 27.29 8.39 -6.96
C THR A 78 27.86 9.68 -6.36
N THR A 79 27.05 10.45 -5.64
CA THR A 79 27.45 11.72 -5.00
C THR A 79 27.93 11.57 -3.56
N ALA A 80 27.91 10.37 -2.98
CA ALA A 80 28.35 10.12 -1.61
C ALA A 80 29.75 10.70 -1.36
N SER A 81 29.88 11.49 -0.29
CA SER A 81 31.11 12.24 0.02
C SER A 81 32.27 11.33 0.45
N ASP A 82 31.96 10.17 1.02
CA ASP A 82 32.96 9.21 1.45
C ASP A 82 33.56 8.44 0.26
N LYS A 83 34.86 8.68 0.01
CA LYS A 83 35.63 8.07 -1.06
C LYS A 83 35.90 6.58 -0.83
N GLU A 84 36.02 6.14 0.43
CA GLU A 84 36.26 4.75 0.79
C GLU A 84 34.97 3.93 0.66
N PHE A 85 33.85 4.49 1.11
CA PHE A 85 32.52 3.92 0.87
C PHE A 85 32.24 3.79 -0.64
N ARG A 86 32.42 4.88 -1.40
CA ARG A 86 32.23 4.89 -2.87
C ARG A 86 33.12 3.87 -3.57
N MET A 87 34.40 3.75 -3.21
CA MET A 87 35.30 2.74 -3.80
C MET A 87 34.84 1.31 -3.48
N THR A 88 34.50 1.03 -2.22
CA THR A 88 34.07 -0.31 -1.79
C THR A 88 32.78 -0.73 -2.50
N TYR A 89 31.82 0.19 -2.61
CA TYR A 89 30.57 -0.04 -3.35
C TYR A 89 30.83 -0.23 -4.84
N THR A 90 31.67 0.61 -5.45
CA THR A 90 32.03 0.52 -6.87
C THR A 90 32.71 -0.82 -7.18
N LEU A 91 33.65 -1.25 -6.33
CA LEU A 91 34.30 -2.56 -6.45
C LEU A 91 33.31 -3.72 -6.33
N TYR A 92 32.35 -3.66 -5.40
CA TYR A 92 31.30 -4.66 -5.26
C TYR A 92 30.44 -4.76 -6.53
N PHE A 93 29.97 -3.62 -7.06
CA PHE A 93 29.13 -3.60 -8.27
C PHE A 93 29.91 -3.86 -9.55
N MET A 94 31.21 -3.62 -9.59
CA MET A 94 32.08 -3.98 -10.72
C MET A 94 32.66 -5.39 -10.60
N TYR A 95 32.27 -6.18 -9.58
CA TYR A 95 32.80 -7.52 -9.31
C TYR A 95 34.34 -7.56 -9.22
N GLY A 96 34.93 -6.52 -8.64
CA GLY A 96 36.38 -6.42 -8.43
C GLY A 96 37.19 -5.99 -9.66
N PHE A 97 36.56 -5.67 -10.79
CA PHE A 97 37.26 -5.20 -11.98
C PHE A 97 37.46 -3.68 -11.96
N ASP A 98 38.69 -3.24 -12.19
CA ASP A 98 39.05 -1.83 -12.30
C ASP A 98 38.99 -1.38 -13.77
N TYR A 99 37.85 -0.84 -14.19
CA TYR A 99 37.65 -0.33 -15.56
C TYR A 99 37.78 1.20 -15.62
N GLY A 100 38.80 1.69 -16.32
CA GLY A 100 38.82 3.04 -16.91
C GLY A 100 38.79 4.22 -15.93
N SER A 101 38.31 5.37 -16.43
CA SER A 101 38.22 6.62 -15.67
C SER A 101 37.10 6.56 -14.62
N ASP A 102 37.26 7.32 -13.53
CA ASP A 102 36.28 7.37 -12.44
C ASP A 102 34.86 7.73 -12.92
N ALA A 103 34.74 8.64 -13.90
CA ALA A 103 33.47 9.00 -14.52
C ALA A 103 32.77 7.80 -15.22
N PHE A 104 33.54 6.92 -15.86
CA PHE A 104 32.98 5.71 -16.48
C PHE A 104 32.48 4.73 -15.40
N LYS A 105 33.22 4.60 -14.29
CA LYS A 105 32.82 3.76 -13.17
C LYS A 105 31.52 4.23 -12.53
N ASP A 106 31.40 5.54 -12.29
CA ASP A 106 30.19 6.14 -11.72
C ASP A 106 28.99 5.93 -12.65
N VAL A 107 29.14 6.16 -13.96
CA VAL A 107 28.07 5.93 -14.94
C VAL A 107 27.69 4.45 -15.02
N TYR A 108 28.66 3.54 -15.02
CA TYR A 108 28.40 2.10 -15.06
C TYR A 108 27.65 1.62 -13.80
N VAL A 109 28.13 2.02 -12.62
CA VAL A 109 27.48 1.72 -11.34
C VAL A 109 26.09 2.32 -11.28
N PHE A 110 25.90 3.56 -11.75
CA PHE A 110 24.60 4.21 -11.87
C PHE A 110 23.64 3.41 -12.75
N VAL A 111 24.03 3.03 -13.97
CA VAL A 111 23.18 2.24 -14.89
C VAL A 111 22.87 0.86 -14.31
N LYS A 112 23.83 0.21 -13.67
CA LYS A 112 23.65 -1.10 -13.06
C LYS A 112 22.73 -1.05 -11.84
N LEU A 113 22.89 -0.03 -10.98
CA LEU A 113 22.00 0.24 -9.85
C LEU A 113 20.60 0.55 -10.30
N ILE A 114 20.42 1.38 -11.34
CA ILE A 114 19.11 1.56 -11.96
C ILE A 114 18.57 0.21 -12.40
N SER A 115 19.32 -0.59 -13.15
CA SER A 115 18.81 -1.86 -13.68
C SER A 115 18.42 -2.86 -12.58
N MET A 116 19.22 -2.98 -11.51
CA MET A 116 19.00 -3.92 -10.41
C MET A 116 17.96 -3.43 -9.41
N MET A 117 18.00 -2.15 -9.03
CA MET A 117 17.14 -1.57 -8.00
C MET A 117 15.85 -0.99 -8.56
N SER A 118 15.71 -0.83 -9.89
CA SER A 118 14.48 -0.26 -10.45
C SER A 118 13.43 -1.31 -10.76
N PHE A 119 13.81 -2.49 -11.24
CA PHE A 119 12.84 -3.42 -11.84
C PHE A 119 11.83 -3.96 -10.81
N ILE A 120 12.31 -4.44 -9.66
CA ILE A 120 11.43 -5.01 -8.63
C ILE A 120 10.55 -3.90 -8.02
N PRO A 121 11.10 -2.79 -7.47
CA PRO A 121 10.26 -1.71 -6.97
C PRO A 121 9.28 -1.17 -8.02
N PHE A 122 9.70 -1.01 -9.28
CA PHE A 122 8.81 -0.58 -10.36
C PHE A 122 7.61 -1.51 -10.52
N CYS A 123 7.85 -2.82 -10.60
CA CYS A 123 6.80 -3.83 -10.69
C CYS A 123 5.84 -3.76 -9.50
N ILE A 124 6.37 -3.70 -8.27
CA ILE A 124 5.57 -3.68 -7.03
C ILE A 124 4.73 -2.42 -6.93
N PHE A 125 5.35 -1.26 -7.13
CA PHE A 125 4.67 0.00 -7.06
C PHE A 125 3.63 0.13 -8.19
N THR A 126 3.88 -0.42 -9.38
CA THR A 126 2.88 -0.47 -10.46
C THR A 126 1.64 -1.25 -10.04
N VAL A 127 1.82 -2.42 -9.41
CA VAL A 127 0.71 -3.25 -8.92
C VAL A 127 -0.04 -2.55 -7.79
N LEU A 128 0.69 -1.94 -6.85
CA LEU A 128 0.11 -1.12 -5.79
C LEU A 128 -0.74 0.01 -6.37
N MET A 129 -0.21 0.76 -7.33
CA MET A 129 -0.95 1.87 -7.93
C MET A 129 -2.19 1.41 -8.69
N LEU A 130 -2.09 0.32 -9.44
CA LEU A 130 -3.24 -0.27 -10.09
C LEU A 130 -4.34 -0.59 -9.07
N TYR A 131 -3.97 -1.21 -7.94
CA TYR A 131 -4.91 -1.48 -6.85
C TYR A 131 -5.53 -0.21 -6.27
N LEU A 132 -4.70 0.79 -5.93
CA LEU A 132 -5.15 2.05 -5.34
C LEU A 132 -6.06 2.83 -6.28
N VAL A 133 -5.73 2.89 -7.57
CA VAL A 133 -6.51 3.59 -8.59
C VAL A 133 -7.88 2.95 -8.74
N ILE A 134 -7.95 1.61 -8.92
CA ILE A 134 -9.23 0.91 -9.03
C ILE A 134 -10.07 1.13 -7.77
N SER A 135 -9.47 0.95 -6.59
CA SER A 135 -10.17 1.16 -5.30
C SER A 135 -10.69 2.60 -5.15
N PHE A 136 -9.92 3.59 -5.60
CA PHE A 136 -10.31 4.99 -5.57
C PHE A 136 -11.50 5.27 -6.51
N TYR A 137 -11.48 4.74 -7.73
CA TYR A 137 -12.58 4.91 -8.68
C TYR A 137 -13.87 4.24 -8.21
N LEU A 138 -13.79 3.02 -7.66
CA LEU A 138 -14.95 2.35 -7.07
C LEU A 138 -15.51 3.13 -5.87
N SER A 139 -14.62 3.69 -5.05
CA SER A 139 -14.97 4.62 -3.97
C SER A 139 -15.68 5.87 -4.52
N LEU A 140 -15.23 6.46 -5.63
CA LEU A 140 -15.91 7.58 -6.27
C LEU A 140 -17.29 7.20 -6.83
N SER A 141 -17.42 6.06 -7.50
CA SER A 141 -18.70 5.56 -8.01
C SER A 141 -19.75 5.39 -6.90
N LEU A 142 -19.34 4.90 -5.72
CA LEU A 142 -20.20 4.82 -4.55
C LEU A 142 -20.65 6.22 -4.08
N GLU A 143 -19.73 7.18 -4.04
CA GLU A 143 -20.06 8.56 -3.63
C GLU A 143 -21.03 9.23 -4.62
N GLU A 144 -20.83 9.03 -5.92
CA GLU A 144 -21.76 9.53 -6.94
C GLU A 144 -23.13 8.87 -6.83
N PHE A 145 -23.17 7.57 -6.54
CA PHE A 145 -24.42 6.87 -6.28
C PHE A 145 -25.14 7.45 -5.06
N LYS A 146 -24.42 7.65 -3.94
CA LYS A 146 -24.96 8.32 -2.75
C LYS A 146 -25.51 9.70 -3.09
N ARG A 147 -24.76 10.51 -3.85
CA ARG A 147 -25.18 11.86 -4.25
C ARG A 147 -26.46 11.85 -5.08
N ALA A 148 -26.61 10.89 -6.00
CA ALA A 148 -27.84 10.72 -6.78
C ALA A 148 -29.06 10.40 -5.88
N ILE A 149 -28.85 9.61 -4.82
CA ILE A 149 -29.88 9.38 -3.80
C ILE A 149 -30.17 10.67 -3.03
N VAL A 150 -29.17 11.46 -2.65
CA VAL A 150 -29.43 12.70 -1.87
C VAL A 150 -30.22 13.73 -2.68
N ILE A 151 -29.85 13.96 -3.94
CA ILE A 151 -30.39 15.07 -4.76
C ILE A 151 -31.80 14.80 -5.30
N SER A 152 -32.18 13.54 -5.51
CA SER A 152 -33.50 13.20 -6.05
C SER A 152 -34.64 13.74 -5.15
N SER A 153 -35.78 14.10 -5.73
CA SER A 153 -37.00 14.29 -4.91
C SER A 153 -37.53 12.93 -4.41
N SER A 154 -38.43 12.94 -3.42
CA SER A 154 -39.07 11.70 -2.93
C SER A 154 -39.77 10.93 -4.05
N GLN A 155 -40.48 11.61 -4.95
CA GLN A 155 -41.18 10.97 -6.05
C GLN A 155 -40.22 10.40 -7.11
N GLU A 156 -39.20 11.16 -7.50
CA GLU A 156 -38.18 10.69 -8.45
C GLU A 156 -37.40 9.51 -7.89
N PHE A 157 -37.10 9.52 -6.58
CA PHE A 157 -36.40 8.45 -5.91
C PHE A 157 -37.21 7.14 -5.97
N VAL A 158 -38.51 7.17 -5.67
CA VAL A 158 -39.36 5.96 -5.78
C VAL A 158 -39.45 5.48 -7.24
N ASN A 159 -39.65 6.39 -8.19
CA ASN A 159 -39.77 6.04 -9.61
C ASN A 159 -38.45 5.47 -10.18
N SER A 160 -37.30 5.89 -9.64
CA SER A 160 -35.97 5.43 -10.06
C SER A 160 -35.43 4.24 -9.24
N LEU A 161 -36.20 3.72 -8.28
CA LEU A 161 -35.76 2.62 -7.41
C LEU A 161 -35.24 1.40 -8.19
N PRO A 162 -35.92 0.90 -9.26
CA PRO A 162 -35.43 -0.26 -10.00
C PRO A 162 -34.09 0.02 -10.72
N THR A 163 -33.91 1.23 -11.25
CA THR A 163 -32.68 1.62 -11.97
C THR A 163 -31.53 1.88 -11.01
N LEU A 164 -31.80 2.50 -9.85
CA LEU A 164 -30.84 2.68 -8.76
C LEU A 164 -30.35 1.34 -8.22
N THR A 165 -31.26 0.38 -7.98
CA THR A 165 -30.92 -0.97 -7.53
C THR A 165 -29.97 -1.65 -8.51
N LYS A 166 -30.34 -1.67 -9.79
CA LYS A 166 -29.51 -2.27 -10.84
C LYS A 166 -28.14 -1.61 -10.95
N LYS A 167 -28.06 -0.28 -10.78
CA LYS A 167 -26.80 0.46 -10.77
C LYS A 167 -25.94 0.09 -9.57
N TYR A 168 -26.52 -0.01 -8.38
CA TYR A 168 -25.81 -0.40 -7.17
C TYR A 168 -25.30 -1.84 -7.25
N ASP A 169 -26.14 -2.79 -7.67
CA ASP A 169 -25.75 -4.18 -7.87
C ASP A 169 -24.58 -4.31 -8.85
N ARG A 170 -24.58 -3.51 -9.92
CA ARG A 170 -23.45 -3.47 -10.85
C ARG A 170 -22.17 -3.02 -10.15
N ILE A 171 -22.21 -1.96 -9.33
CA ILE A 171 -21.05 -1.50 -8.55
C ILE A 171 -20.57 -2.60 -7.59
N LEU A 172 -21.49 -3.25 -6.88
CA LEU A 172 -21.16 -4.35 -5.97
C LEU A 172 -20.51 -5.53 -6.68
N ASN A 173 -21.01 -5.91 -7.86
CA ASN A 173 -20.42 -6.99 -8.63
C ASN A 173 -18.99 -6.66 -9.07
N VAL A 174 -18.72 -5.42 -9.50
CA VAL A 174 -17.35 -4.98 -9.82
C VAL A 174 -16.46 -4.98 -8.57
N LEU A 175 -16.97 -4.56 -7.41
CA LEU A 175 -16.25 -4.62 -6.14
C LEU A 175 -15.89 -6.06 -5.73
N ARG A 176 -16.81 -7.01 -5.88
CA ARG A 176 -16.54 -8.44 -5.61
C ARG A 176 -15.48 -8.98 -6.55
N GLU A 177 -15.60 -8.73 -7.85
CA GLU A 177 -14.60 -9.17 -8.82
C GLU A 177 -13.22 -8.53 -8.57
N PHE A 178 -13.19 -7.26 -8.16
CA PHE A 178 -11.96 -6.57 -7.76
C PHE A 178 -11.32 -7.25 -6.55
N GLN A 179 -12.11 -7.50 -5.50
CA GLN A 179 -11.68 -8.20 -4.30
C GLN A 179 -11.14 -9.60 -4.66
N ASP A 180 -11.88 -10.40 -5.41
CA ASP A 180 -11.47 -11.75 -5.83
C ASP A 180 -10.19 -11.75 -6.67
N THR A 181 -9.99 -10.71 -7.48
CA THR A 181 -8.82 -10.58 -8.37
C THR A 181 -7.59 -10.16 -7.59
N PHE A 182 -7.72 -9.25 -6.63
CA PHE A 182 -6.58 -8.62 -5.97
C PHE A 182 -6.33 -9.05 -4.53
N SER A 183 -7.24 -9.79 -3.88
CA SER A 183 -7.15 -10.11 -2.45
C SER A 183 -5.79 -10.71 -2.05
N LEU A 184 -5.31 -11.71 -2.80
CA LEU A 184 -4.00 -12.32 -2.54
C LEU A 184 -2.83 -11.37 -2.86
N THR A 185 -2.95 -10.61 -3.94
CA THR A 185 -1.93 -9.63 -4.34
C THR A 185 -1.77 -8.54 -3.30
N SER A 186 -2.88 -7.96 -2.84
CA SER A 186 -2.90 -6.88 -1.85
C SER A 186 -2.47 -7.39 -0.46
N PHE A 187 -2.71 -8.66 -0.14
CA PHE A 187 -2.14 -9.31 1.05
C PHE A 187 -0.61 -9.29 1.02
N PHE A 188 0.00 -9.80 -0.05
CA PHE A 188 1.45 -9.83 -0.18
C PHE A 188 2.09 -8.43 -0.25
N LEU A 189 1.44 -7.48 -0.93
CA LEU A 189 1.87 -6.07 -0.93
C LEU A 189 1.91 -5.51 0.50
N CYS A 190 0.82 -5.69 1.25
CA CYS A 190 0.72 -5.19 2.62
C CYS A 190 1.81 -5.82 3.51
N LEU A 191 1.97 -7.14 3.46
CA LEU A 191 2.95 -7.84 4.28
C LEU A 191 4.39 -7.48 3.88
N GLY A 192 4.67 -7.36 2.58
CA GLY A 192 5.98 -6.94 2.07
C GLY A 192 6.36 -5.55 2.59
N HIS A 193 5.45 -4.58 2.46
CA HIS A 193 5.69 -3.24 2.98
C HIS A 193 5.85 -3.21 4.51
N ILE A 194 5.05 -3.98 5.25
CA ILE A 194 5.19 -4.09 6.72
C ILE A 194 6.56 -4.66 7.08
N ALA A 195 7.00 -5.73 6.41
CA ALA A 195 8.29 -6.36 6.63
C ALA A 195 9.46 -5.39 6.34
N VAL A 196 9.39 -4.65 5.22
CA VAL A 196 10.39 -3.61 4.90
C VAL A 196 10.42 -2.54 5.99
N SER A 197 9.27 -2.05 6.44
CA SER A 197 9.21 -1.01 7.47
C SER A 197 9.85 -1.48 8.79
N PHE A 198 9.53 -2.68 9.26
CA PHE A 198 10.14 -3.23 10.48
C PHE A 198 11.64 -3.50 10.34
N THR A 199 12.07 -4.03 9.19
CA THR A 199 13.50 -4.26 8.92
C THR A 199 14.27 -2.95 8.93
N THR A 200 13.70 -1.91 8.31
CA THR A 200 14.31 -0.58 8.23
C THR A 200 14.38 0.11 9.60
N ILE A 201 13.30 0.04 10.40
CA ILE A 201 13.31 0.52 11.80
C ILE A 201 14.41 -0.18 12.60
N SER A 202 14.49 -1.51 12.48
CA SER A 202 15.50 -2.31 13.19
C SER A 202 16.91 -1.84 12.85
N PHE A 203 17.18 -1.66 11.55
CA PHE A 203 18.47 -1.17 11.09
C PHE A 203 18.82 0.19 11.68
N LEU A 204 17.91 1.15 11.57
CA LEU A 204 18.12 2.53 12.03
C LEU A 204 18.38 2.61 13.55
N LEU A 205 17.70 1.79 14.35
CA LEU A 205 17.82 1.85 15.82
C LEU A 205 19.01 1.05 16.36
N LEU A 206 19.31 -0.10 15.77
CA LEU A 206 20.37 -0.99 16.25
C LEU A 206 21.76 -0.55 15.78
N PHE A 207 21.87 0.12 14.62
CA PHE A 207 23.16 0.44 14.01
C PHE A 207 23.45 1.93 13.79
N PRO A 208 23.12 2.86 14.71
CA PRO A 208 23.25 4.31 14.44
C PRO A 208 24.69 4.76 14.16
N ASN A 209 25.69 4.03 14.66
CA ASN A 209 27.11 4.37 14.47
C ASN A 209 27.69 3.87 13.13
N PHE A 210 26.93 3.09 12.35
CA PHE A 210 27.34 2.51 11.07
C PHE A 210 26.71 3.22 9.87
N VAL A 211 25.98 4.30 10.11
CA VAL A 211 25.13 4.93 9.11
C VAL A 211 25.72 6.29 8.75
N ASP A 212 26.37 6.37 7.59
CA ASP A 212 26.64 7.65 6.94
C ASP A 212 25.32 8.37 6.66
N ALA A 213 25.32 9.70 6.64
CA ALA A 213 24.14 10.53 6.41
C ALA A 213 23.37 10.12 5.14
N MET A 214 24.08 9.63 4.13
CA MET A 214 23.48 9.13 2.88
C MET A 214 22.74 7.81 3.07
N VAL A 215 23.31 6.85 3.80
CA VAL A 215 22.64 5.58 4.14
C VAL A 215 21.43 5.83 5.05
N LEU A 216 21.56 6.78 5.99
CA LEU A 216 20.44 7.20 6.85
C LEU A 216 19.27 7.69 6.01
N PHE A 217 19.56 8.58 5.07
CA PHE A 217 18.54 9.17 4.20
C PHE A 217 17.88 8.12 3.30
N GLU A 218 18.67 7.22 2.70
CA GLU A 218 18.17 6.10 1.89
C GLU A 218 17.17 5.24 2.69
N ARG A 219 17.58 4.80 3.88
CA ARG A 219 16.76 3.96 4.75
C ARG A 219 15.51 4.69 5.20
N LEU A 220 15.61 5.97 5.57
CA LEU A 220 14.43 6.78 5.91
C LEU A 220 13.45 6.89 4.74
N TYR A 221 13.96 7.08 3.52
CA TYR A 221 13.12 7.15 2.32
C TYR A 221 12.40 5.82 2.04
N VAL A 222 13.10 4.68 2.15
CA VAL A 222 12.50 3.33 2.04
C VAL A 222 11.42 3.12 3.11
N PHE A 223 11.68 3.53 4.36
CA PHE A 223 10.70 3.44 5.43
C PHE A 223 9.45 4.30 5.16
N LEU A 224 9.64 5.55 4.74
CA LEU A 224 8.56 6.48 4.47
C LEU A 224 7.70 6.01 3.29
N THR A 225 8.32 5.61 2.19
CA THR A 225 7.61 5.11 0.99
C THR A 225 6.81 3.85 1.29
N SER A 226 7.40 2.91 2.04
CA SER A 226 6.71 1.69 2.48
C SER A 226 5.52 2.00 3.40
N THR A 227 5.73 2.90 4.37
CA THR A 227 4.69 3.31 5.32
C THR A 227 3.55 4.06 4.64
N ILE A 228 3.85 4.99 3.73
CA ILE A 228 2.86 5.71 2.93
C ILE A 228 2.05 4.75 2.07
N SER A 229 2.69 3.70 1.51
CA SER A 229 2.03 2.67 0.72
C SER A 229 0.99 1.90 1.55
N ILE A 230 1.35 1.47 2.76
CA ILE A 230 0.43 0.79 3.68
C ILE A 230 -0.72 1.71 4.09
N ILE A 231 -0.41 2.96 4.46
CA ILE A 231 -1.43 3.96 4.82
C ILE A 231 -2.39 4.17 3.65
N SER A 232 -1.87 4.25 2.43
CA SER A 232 -2.68 4.44 1.23
C SER A 232 -3.60 3.24 0.98
N LEU A 233 -3.10 2.01 1.14
CA LEU A 233 -3.91 0.78 1.04
C LEU A 233 -5.07 0.80 2.03
N PHE A 234 -4.80 1.07 3.31
CA PHE A 234 -5.83 1.11 4.34
C PHE A 234 -6.78 2.30 4.20
N TYR A 235 -6.26 3.47 3.81
CA TYR A 235 -7.06 4.66 3.67
C TYR A 235 -7.99 4.57 2.48
N ILE A 236 -7.47 4.26 1.29
CA ILE A 236 -8.26 4.18 0.06
C ILE A 236 -9.18 2.95 0.10
N GLY A 237 -8.67 1.78 0.50
CA GLY A 237 -9.48 0.58 0.65
C GLY A 237 -10.57 0.76 1.71
N GLY A 238 -10.25 1.40 2.83
CA GLY A 238 -11.20 1.68 3.92
C GLY A 238 -12.23 2.75 3.63
N GLN A 239 -12.14 3.48 2.51
CA GLN A 239 -13.22 4.39 2.10
C GLN A 239 -14.45 3.65 1.58
N ILE A 240 -14.27 2.48 0.96
CA ILE A 240 -15.36 1.71 0.36
C ILE A 240 -16.42 1.31 1.40
N PRO A 241 -16.08 0.60 2.49
CA PRO A 241 -17.08 0.23 3.51
C PRO A 241 -17.72 1.47 4.16
N VAL A 242 -16.95 2.53 4.41
CA VAL A 242 -17.48 3.80 4.96
C VAL A 242 -18.52 4.43 4.03
N LYS A 243 -18.26 4.45 2.72
CA LYS A 243 -19.20 4.98 1.73
C LYS A 243 -20.43 4.09 1.57
N MET A 244 -20.26 2.77 1.61
CA MET A 244 -21.38 1.81 1.59
C MET A 244 -22.30 2.00 2.80
N ALA A 245 -21.74 2.10 4.01
CA ALA A 245 -22.50 2.40 5.21
C ALA A 245 -23.23 3.75 5.11
N GLY A 246 -22.56 4.77 4.55
CA GLY A 246 -23.17 6.08 4.27
C GLY A 246 -24.33 6.03 3.27
N ILE A 247 -24.23 5.21 2.22
CA ILE A 247 -25.32 4.95 1.26
C ILE A 247 -26.50 4.32 1.98
N ARG A 248 -26.26 3.25 2.76
CA ARG A 248 -27.30 2.56 3.52
C ARG A 248 -28.05 3.51 4.46
N ALA A 249 -27.32 4.33 5.22
CA ALA A 249 -27.93 5.32 6.11
C ALA A 249 -28.74 6.38 5.35
N THR A 250 -28.21 6.90 4.24
CA THR A 250 -28.91 7.89 3.40
C THR A 250 -30.18 7.31 2.79
N PHE A 251 -30.08 6.08 2.29
CA PHE A 251 -31.18 5.34 1.70
C PHE A 251 -32.29 5.10 2.74
N TYR A 252 -31.92 4.59 3.92
CA TYR A 252 -32.85 4.35 5.03
C TYR A 252 -33.55 5.64 5.48
N ALA A 253 -32.80 6.73 5.68
CA ALA A 253 -33.37 8.02 6.08
C ALA A 253 -34.37 8.54 5.04
N LYS A 254 -34.04 8.41 3.75
CA LYS A 254 -34.94 8.81 2.67
C LYS A 254 -36.19 7.95 2.62
N MET A 255 -36.06 6.67 2.94
CA MET A 255 -37.19 5.76 3.00
C MET A 255 -38.16 6.07 4.10
N VAL A 256 -37.68 6.26 5.33
CA VAL A 256 -38.52 6.63 6.47
C VAL A 256 -39.32 7.91 6.18
N ALA A 257 -38.74 8.86 5.43
CA ALA A 257 -39.43 10.08 5.03
C ALA A 257 -40.57 9.86 4.00
N ILE A 258 -40.58 8.75 3.27
CA ILE A 258 -41.56 8.42 2.21
C ILE A 258 -42.67 7.49 2.72
N THR A 259 -42.34 6.58 3.65
CA THR A 259 -43.24 5.55 4.19
C THR A 259 -44.61 6.02 4.67
N PRO A 260 -44.81 7.24 5.23
CA PRO A 260 -46.15 7.68 5.66
C PRO A 260 -47.20 7.77 4.54
N GLY A 261 -46.79 7.79 3.26
CA GLY A 261 -47.69 8.09 2.13
C GLY A 261 -47.90 6.98 1.08
N MET A 262 -47.33 5.77 1.25
CA MET A 262 -47.39 4.70 0.24
C MET A 262 -48.09 3.44 0.76
N LEU A 263 -49.43 3.43 0.71
CA LEU A 263 -50.31 2.37 1.22
C LEU A 263 -51.16 1.73 0.09
N ASP A 264 -50.53 1.38 -1.03
CA ASP A 264 -51.17 0.68 -2.17
C ASP A 264 -50.46 -0.64 -2.54
N ALA A 265 -51.13 -1.55 -3.24
CA ALA A 265 -50.57 -2.87 -3.62
C ALA A 265 -49.30 -2.82 -4.49
N GLU A 266 -49.16 -1.79 -5.36
CA GLU A 266 -47.90 -1.53 -6.08
C GLU A 266 -46.75 -1.12 -5.14
N SER A 267 -47.10 -0.58 -3.97
CA SER A 267 -46.16 -0.27 -2.88
C SER A 267 -45.59 -1.52 -2.24
N GLN A 268 -46.27 -2.69 -2.28
CA GLN A 268 -45.75 -3.94 -1.70
C GLN A 268 -44.54 -4.46 -2.48
N ALA A 269 -44.60 -4.50 -3.81
CA ALA A 269 -43.47 -4.88 -4.66
C ALA A 269 -42.32 -3.87 -4.56
N ARG A 270 -42.65 -2.58 -4.41
CA ARG A 270 -41.67 -1.52 -4.14
C ARG A 270 -41.04 -1.71 -2.76
N LEU A 271 -41.81 -2.07 -1.73
CA LEU A 271 -41.35 -2.42 -0.39
C LEU A 271 -40.44 -3.66 -0.38
N ASP A 272 -40.67 -4.66 -1.23
CA ASP A 272 -39.79 -5.83 -1.33
C ASP A 272 -38.44 -5.49 -1.96
N ILE A 273 -38.44 -4.69 -3.04
CA ILE A 273 -37.20 -4.14 -3.61
C ILE A 273 -36.50 -3.25 -2.57
N LEU A 274 -37.28 -2.54 -1.77
CA LEU A 274 -36.79 -1.71 -0.69
C LEU A 274 -36.10 -2.48 0.43
N ASN A 275 -36.72 -3.56 0.90
CA ASN A 275 -36.19 -4.39 1.96
C ASN A 275 -34.88 -5.05 1.51
N LYS A 276 -34.79 -5.49 0.26
CA LYS A 276 -33.52 -5.95 -0.35
C LYS A 276 -32.42 -4.88 -0.36
N LEU A 277 -32.79 -3.60 -0.45
CA LEU A 277 -31.86 -2.46 -0.41
C LEU A 277 -31.56 -1.96 1.02
N VAL A 278 -32.32 -2.38 2.03
CA VAL A 278 -31.99 -2.12 3.44
C VAL A 278 -30.96 -3.16 3.93
N ASP A 279 -31.03 -4.38 3.40
CA ASP A 279 -30.13 -5.50 3.66
C ASP A 279 -28.91 -5.55 2.71
N LEU A 280 -28.43 -4.38 2.26
CA LEU A 280 -27.30 -4.31 1.33
C LEU A 280 -26.06 -4.97 1.94
N PRO A 281 -25.43 -5.93 1.23
CA PRO A 281 -24.25 -6.61 1.72
C PRO A 281 -23.10 -5.61 1.83
N GLU A 282 -22.50 -5.51 3.02
CA GLU A 282 -21.30 -4.72 3.23
C GLU A 282 -20.10 -5.47 2.67
N ILE A 283 -19.43 -4.88 1.68
CA ILE A 283 -18.20 -5.43 1.11
C ILE A 283 -17.04 -4.71 1.78
N ILE A 284 -16.28 -5.45 2.58
CA ILE A 284 -15.03 -4.99 3.18
C ILE A 284 -13.90 -5.57 2.33
N LEU A 285 -13.03 -4.71 1.81
CA LEU A 285 -11.86 -5.18 1.09
C LEU A 285 -10.86 -5.81 2.06
N SER A 286 -10.28 -6.94 1.65
CA SER A 286 -9.38 -7.72 2.49
C SER A 286 -8.20 -8.29 1.70
N GLY A 287 -7.04 -8.38 2.36
CA GLY A 287 -5.92 -9.20 1.92
C GLY A 287 -6.11 -10.63 2.41
N SER A 288 -6.52 -11.53 1.51
CA SER A 288 -6.78 -12.96 1.77
C SER A 288 -7.67 -13.24 2.99
N ASP A 289 -8.63 -12.36 3.29
CA ASP A 289 -9.49 -12.42 4.49
C ASP A 289 -8.74 -12.43 5.84
N ILE A 290 -7.46 -12.08 5.82
CA ILE A 290 -6.60 -11.96 7.00
C ILE A 290 -6.45 -10.50 7.38
N ILE A 291 -6.16 -9.63 6.41
CA ILE A 291 -5.93 -8.19 6.63
C ILE A 291 -7.09 -7.39 6.06
N PHE A 292 -7.97 -6.87 6.91
CA PHE A 292 -9.05 -6.00 6.47
C PHE A 292 -8.55 -4.58 6.24
N TYR A 293 -8.95 -3.96 5.13
CA TYR A 293 -8.54 -2.60 4.82
C TYR A 293 -9.50 -1.60 5.45
N THR A 294 -9.21 -1.24 6.69
CA THR A 294 -10.00 -0.28 7.49
C THR A 294 -9.13 0.88 7.94
N LYS A 295 -9.75 2.04 8.20
CA LYS A 295 -9.03 3.21 8.74
C LYS A 295 -8.45 2.96 10.13
N THR A 296 -9.04 2.07 10.92
CA THR A 296 -8.52 1.68 12.25
C THR A 296 -7.18 0.96 12.15
N ASN A 297 -6.98 0.16 11.09
CA ASN A 297 -5.72 -0.55 10.87
C ASN A 297 -4.54 0.37 10.54
N ILE A 298 -4.78 1.62 10.14
CA ILE A 298 -3.74 2.66 10.04
C ILE A 298 -3.12 2.91 11.41
N PHE A 299 -3.97 3.20 12.41
CA PHE A 299 -3.50 3.46 13.78
C PHE A 299 -2.88 2.22 14.41
N GLY A 300 -3.46 1.04 14.16
CA GLY A 300 -2.88 -0.22 14.63
C GLY A 300 -1.47 -0.46 14.07
N THR A 301 -1.24 -0.16 12.79
CA THR A 301 0.06 -0.34 12.15
C THR A 301 1.08 0.69 12.62
N LEU A 302 0.71 1.97 12.69
CA LEU A 302 1.58 3.01 13.23
C LEU A 302 1.92 2.75 14.70
N GLY A 303 0.95 2.33 15.49
CA GLY A 303 1.16 1.89 16.87
C GLY A 303 2.13 0.73 16.96
N SER A 304 2.00 -0.26 16.06
CA SER A 304 2.92 -1.40 15.99
C SER A 304 4.36 -0.97 15.66
N PHE A 305 4.56 -0.01 14.75
CA PHE A 305 5.87 0.56 14.46
C PHE A 305 6.48 1.25 15.68
N VAL A 306 5.69 2.02 16.42
CA VAL A 306 6.13 2.70 17.65
C VAL A 306 6.46 1.68 18.73
N THR A 307 5.57 0.73 19.02
CA THR A 307 5.78 -0.31 20.02
C THR A 307 7.04 -1.13 19.73
N TYR A 308 7.20 -1.56 18.47
CA TYR A 308 8.39 -2.30 18.06
C TYR A 308 9.68 -1.47 18.20
N SER A 309 9.63 -0.18 17.83
CA SER A 309 10.77 0.73 18.01
C SER A 309 11.15 0.87 19.48
N LEU A 310 10.16 1.01 20.37
CA LEU A 310 10.39 1.10 21.82
C LEU A 310 10.97 -0.20 22.39
N LEU A 311 10.46 -1.35 21.97
CA LEU A 311 10.99 -2.66 22.37
C LEU A 311 12.46 -2.82 21.95
N LEU A 312 12.80 -2.43 20.72
CA LEU A 312 14.19 -2.47 20.24
C LEU A 312 15.12 -1.57 21.05
N LEU A 313 14.65 -0.38 21.43
CA LEU A 313 15.42 0.55 22.27
C LEU A 313 15.65 -0.02 23.68
N GLN A 314 14.66 -0.73 24.25
CA GLN A 314 14.80 -1.40 25.54
C GLN A 314 15.85 -2.52 25.48
N PHE A 315 15.77 -3.41 24.49
CA PHE A 315 16.77 -4.48 24.32
C PHE A 315 18.19 -3.94 24.15
N LYS A 316 18.35 -2.86 23.38
CA LYS A 316 19.64 -2.20 23.19
C LYS A 316 20.22 -1.63 24.50
N HIS A 317 19.37 -1.17 25.41
CA HIS A 317 19.80 -0.62 26.69
C HIS A 317 20.25 -1.71 27.67
N GLU A 318 19.66 -2.90 27.61
CA GLU A 318 20.03 -4.05 28.46
C GLU A 318 21.36 -4.70 28.04
N ASP A 319 21.75 -4.59 26.77
CA ASP A 319 23.01 -5.13 26.24
C ASP A 319 24.25 -4.25 26.53
N ILE A 320 24.11 -3.11 27.21
CA ILE A 320 25.25 -2.31 27.70
C ILE A 320 25.63 -2.85 29.08
N PRO A 321 26.74 -3.61 29.24
CA PRO A 321 27.15 -4.06 30.55
C PRO A 321 27.43 -2.85 31.43
N ASN A 322 26.79 -2.81 32.60
CA ASN A 322 27.13 -1.88 33.67
C ASN A 322 28.63 -2.06 33.98
N GLY A 323 29.46 -1.17 33.44
CA GLY A 323 30.90 -1.13 33.67
C GLY A 323 31.28 -0.65 35.08
N ASN A 324 30.45 -0.93 36.06
CA ASN A 324 30.66 -0.65 37.48
C ASN A 324 30.35 -1.93 38.26
N ASP A 325 31.25 -2.91 38.20
CA ASP A 325 31.55 -3.73 39.37
C ASP A 325 32.92 -4.38 39.20
N GLU A 326 33.64 -4.41 40.33
CA GLU A 326 34.93 -5.09 40.56
C GLU A 326 36.22 -4.35 40.13
N ARG A 327 36.45 -3.18 40.76
CA ARG A 327 37.76 -2.87 41.37
C ARG A 327 37.61 -2.80 42.88
N ALA A 328 37.46 -3.97 43.51
CA ALA A 328 37.68 -4.16 44.94
C ALA A 328 38.05 -5.63 45.19
N ASN A 329 39.33 -5.94 45.01
CA ASN A 329 40.16 -6.75 45.92
C ASN A 329 41.61 -6.77 45.44
#